data_AF-A0A9P6I028-F1
#
_entry.id   AF-A0A9P6I028-F1
#
_cell.length_a   1.000
_cell.length_b   1.000
_cell.length_c   1.000
_cell.angle_alpha   90.00
_cell.angle_beta   90.00
_cell.angle_gamma   90.00
#
_symmetry.space_group_name_H-M   'P 1'
#
loop_
_entity.id
_entity.type
_entity.pdbx_description
1 polymer ?
#
loop_
_entity_poly.entity_id
_entity_poly.type
_entity_poly.pdbx_seq_one_letter_code
_entity_poly.pdbx_strand_id
1 'polypeptide(L)'
;MFARFKLANRLYKNQDFSGGGAVLRQGFGLLPYIISEDSLAICQTLLFDIPYWMPTWEIMVIYLRYLTHLLLIRNPELPMFKMASSMLRLSERFPNQLFPAIRQITNIKADLYRDIRGENDLITLAARLESLGIDEENRLQRYNDVFASYNKFLDFAVSRFGESSDEAIQVENAQLLSLEWSKTGLKTASGLCERHANRPRLASGTPSIIDWSIERLDLLQQAKSILYRLLIKSGELESGISYLRESIQASECLQSQCVDDSWCPRTTCNLWQDRKELADHLSSLGRTEEAEATRKLISPPEYVRWLLQSDEDENPIIAG
;
A
#
# COMPACT_ATOMS: atom_id res chain seq x y z
N MET A 1 -4.93 -1.08 -9.79
CA MET A 1 -4.51 -2.49 -10.00
C MET A 1 -3.54 -2.98 -8.93
N PHE A 2 -2.41 -2.32 -8.70
CA PHE A 2 -1.46 -2.70 -7.63
C PHE A 2 -2.10 -2.87 -6.24
N ALA A 3 -3.07 -2.02 -5.90
CA ALA A 3 -3.86 -2.13 -4.67
C ALA A 3 -4.57 -3.50 -4.51
N ARG A 4 -4.96 -4.17 -5.60
CA ARG A 4 -5.60 -5.50 -5.57
C ARG A 4 -4.61 -6.58 -5.16
N PHE A 5 -3.39 -6.58 -5.71
CA PHE A 5 -2.34 -7.52 -5.31
C PHE A 5 -1.92 -7.33 -3.85
N LYS A 6 -1.80 -6.07 -3.40
CA LYS A 6 -1.56 -5.73 -1.99
C LYS A 6 -2.69 -6.22 -1.08
N LEU A 7 -3.95 -6.00 -1.47
CA LEU A 7 -5.12 -6.46 -0.72
C LEU A 7 -5.18 -7.99 -0.65
N ALA A 8 -4.96 -8.67 -1.78
CA ALA A 8 -4.91 -10.13 -1.82
C ALA A 8 -3.87 -10.66 -0.84
N ASN A 9 -2.62 -10.16 -0.86
CA ASN A 9 -1.59 -10.58 0.08
C ASN A 9 -1.99 -10.36 1.56
N ARG A 10 -2.62 -9.23 1.88
CA ARG A 10 -3.14 -8.98 3.24
C ARG A 10 -4.22 -9.99 3.64
N LEU A 11 -5.15 -10.31 2.74
CA LEU A 11 -6.20 -11.31 2.99
C LEU A 11 -5.59 -12.70 3.22
N TYR A 12 -4.61 -13.11 2.40
CA TYR A 12 -3.86 -14.35 2.61
C TYR A 12 -3.14 -14.39 3.96
N LYS A 13 -2.49 -13.29 4.39
CA LYS A 13 -1.85 -13.18 5.71
C LYS A 13 -2.84 -13.32 6.87
N ASN A 14 -4.08 -12.88 6.66
CA ASN A 14 -5.17 -13.00 7.61
C ASN A 14 -5.95 -14.31 7.46
N GLN A 15 -5.44 -15.27 6.68
CA GLN A 15 -6.06 -16.58 6.42
C GLN A 15 -7.43 -16.52 5.70
N ASP A 16 -7.79 -15.36 5.13
CA ASP A 16 -8.95 -15.19 4.25
C ASP A 16 -8.56 -15.58 2.81
N PHE A 17 -8.34 -16.89 2.60
CA PHE A 17 -7.88 -17.42 1.31
C PHE A 17 -8.91 -17.25 0.19
N SER A 18 -10.21 -17.35 0.51
CA SER A 18 -11.28 -17.19 -0.46
C SER A 18 -11.34 -15.75 -0.98
N GLY A 19 -11.40 -14.76 -0.07
CA GLY A 19 -11.36 -13.35 -0.44
C GLY A 19 -10.05 -12.97 -1.13
N GLY A 20 -8.93 -13.50 -0.64
CA GLY A 20 -7.61 -13.28 -1.26
C GLY A 20 -7.54 -13.78 -2.70
N GLY A 21 -8.06 -14.99 -2.97
CA GLY A 21 -8.09 -15.59 -4.30
C GLY A 21 -8.95 -14.83 -5.29
N ALA A 22 -10.15 -14.40 -4.88
CA ALA A 22 -11.06 -13.62 -5.73
C ALA A 22 -10.44 -12.27 -6.14
N VAL A 23 -9.86 -11.55 -5.17
CA VAL A 23 -9.17 -10.26 -5.45
C VAL A 23 -7.97 -10.47 -6.37
N LEU A 24 -7.23 -11.57 -6.22
CA LEU A 24 -6.09 -11.89 -7.06
C LEU A 24 -6.50 -12.17 -8.51
N ARG A 25 -7.55 -12.98 -8.75
CA ARG A 25 -8.06 -13.28 -10.11
C ARG A 25 -8.43 -12.00 -10.87
N GLN A 26 -9.06 -11.03 -10.23
CA GLN A 26 -9.30 -9.73 -10.88
C GLN A 26 -8.04 -8.90 -11.08
N GLY A 27 -7.08 -8.97 -10.16
CA GLY A 27 -5.75 -8.40 -10.36
C GLY A 27 -5.14 -8.89 -11.68
N PHE A 28 -5.24 -10.19 -11.96
CA PHE A 28 -4.84 -10.81 -13.23
C PHE A 28 -5.70 -10.34 -14.41
N GLY A 29 -7.02 -10.32 -14.27
CA GLY A 29 -7.96 -9.89 -15.32
C GLY A 29 -7.76 -8.44 -15.80
N LEU A 30 -7.11 -7.59 -15.01
CA LEU A 30 -6.79 -6.20 -15.37
C LEU A 30 -5.49 -6.04 -16.15
N LEU A 31 -4.61 -7.05 -16.14
CA LEU A 31 -3.30 -6.98 -16.81
C LEU A 31 -3.42 -6.70 -18.32
N PRO A 32 -4.35 -7.30 -19.08
CA PRO A 32 -4.47 -7.00 -20.51
C PRO A 32 -4.74 -5.53 -20.83
N TYR A 33 -5.50 -4.84 -19.98
CA TYR A 33 -5.83 -3.42 -20.15
C TYR A 33 -4.64 -2.53 -19.83
N ILE A 34 -3.85 -2.86 -18.81
CA ILE A 34 -2.79 -1.98 -18.29
C ILE A 34 -1.48 -2.16 -19.05
N ILE A 35 -1.21 -3.35 -19.56
CA ILE A 35 -0.10 -3.58 -20.50
C ILE A 35 -0.29 -2.69 -21.76
N SER A 36 -1.47 -2.09 -21.95
CA SER A 36 -1.72 -1.11 -23.00
C SER A 36 -1.18 0.28 -22.83
N GLU A 37 -0.79 0.62 -21.61
CA GLU A 37 -0.24 1.92 -21.27
C GLU A 37 1.30 1.83 -21.29
N ASP A 38 1.94 2.60 -22.18
CA ASP A 38 3.39 2.64 -22.31
C ASP A 38 3.99 3.63 -21.31
N SER A 39 4.19 3.17 -20.06
CA SER A 39 4.88 3.95 -19.05
C SER A 39 5.89 3.13 -18.26
N LEU A 40 7.01 3.76 -17.92
CA LEU A 40 8.05 3.16 -17.07
C LEU A 40 7.49 2.77 -15.69
N ALA A 41 6.54 3.53 -15.17
CA ALA A 41 5.85 3.23 -13.91
C ALA A 41 5.11 1.89 -13.99
N ILE A 42 4.48 1.59 -15.13
CA ILE A 42 3.77 0.33 -15.35
C ILE A 42 4.75 -0.83 -15.50
N CYS A 43 5.85 -0.64 -16.23
CA CYS A 43 6.95 -1.63 -16.26
C CYS A 43 7.41 -1.97 -14.84
N GLN A 44 7.63 -0.96 -14.00
CA GLN A 44 8.07 -1.17 -12.62
C GLN A 44 7.03 -1.95 -11.81
N THR A 45 5.77 -1.53 -11.87
CA THR A 45 4.69 -2.19 -11.13
C THR A 45 4.49 -3.63 -11.57
N LEU A 46 4.50 -3.90 -12.88
CA LEU A 46 4.27 -5.23 -13.42
C LEU A 46 5.44 -6.19 -13.15
N LEU A 47 6.67 -5.72 -13.26
CA LEU A 47 7.86 -6.58 -13.18
C LEU A 47 8.44 -6.69 -11.77
N PHE A 48 8.30 -5.68 -10.92
CA PHE A 48 8.98 -5.65 -9.62
C PHE A 48 8.01 -5.56 -8.46
N ASP A 49 7.09 -4.59 -8.50
CA ASP A 49 6.23 -4.37 -7.34
C ASP A 49 5.27 -5.55 -7.15
N ILE A 50 4.53 -5.95 -8.19
CA ILE A 50 3.55 -7.04 -8.06
C ILE A 50 4.20 -8.37 -7.64
N PRO A 51 5.29 -8.85 -8.29
CA PRO A 51 5.98 -10.07 -7.86
C PRO A 51 6.42 -10.05 -6.39
N TYR A 52 6.87 -8.89 -5.89
CA TYR A 52 7.25 -8.75 -4.48
C TYR A 52 6.06 -8.95 -3.52
N TRP A 53 4.86 -8.53 -3.91
CA TRP A 53 3.66 -8.65 -3.08
C TRP A 53 2.94 -9.99 -3.24
N MET A 54 3.48 -10.95 -4.00
CA MET A 54 2.81 -12.24 -4.17
C MET A 54 2.83 -13.07 -2.88
N PRO A 55 1.69 -13.68 -2.51
CA PRO A 55 1.57 -14.40 -1.23
C PRO A 55 2.41 -15.67 -1.17
N THR A 56 2.65 -16.33 -2.32
CA THR A 56 3.52 -17.51 -2.42
C THR A 56 4.38 -17.48 -3.68
N TRP A 57 5.44 -18.28 -3.69
CA TRP A 57 6.34 -18.45 -4.83
C TRP A 57 5.60 -19.00 -6.05
N GLU A 58 4.72 -19.98 -5.87
CA GLU A 58 3.95 -20.62 -6.93
C GLU A 58 3.05 -19.61 -7.63
N ILE A 59 2.38 -18.76 -6.85
CA ILE A 59 1.51 -17.70 -7.38
C ILE A 59 2.33 -16.66 -8.15
N MET A 60 3.53 -16.33 -7.69
CA MET A 60 4.45 -15.45 -8.40
C MET A 60 4.90 -16.04 -9.74
N VAL A 61 5.22 -17.33 -9.81
CA VAL A 61 5.58 -18.00 -11.07
C VAL A 61 4.39 -18.02 -12.03
N ILE A 62 3.18 -18.33 -11.56
CA ILE A 62 1.95 -18.28 -12.36
C ILE A 62 1.74 -16.87 -12.92
N TYR A 63 1.96 -15.84 -12.10
CA TYR A 63 1.89 -14.44 -12.51
C TYR A 63 2.90 -14.13 -13.63
N LEU A 64 4.18 -14.49 -13.46
CA LEU A 64 5.22 -14.24 -14.46
C LEU A 64 4.93 -14.97 -15.77
N ARG A 65 4.40 -16.20 -15.72
CA ARG A 65 3.95 -16.95 -16.90
C ARG A 65 2.84 -16.21 -17.64
N TYR A 66 1.80 -15.80 -16.90
CA TYR A 66 0.66 -15.10 -17.48
C TYR A 66 1.07 -13.75 -18.08
N LEU A 67 1.86 -12.95 -17.35
CA LEU A 67 2.40 -11.68 -17.84
C LEU A 67 3.24 -11.85 -19.11
N THR A 68 4.13 -12.84 -19.13
CA THR A 68 4.98 -13.15 -20.30
C THR A 68 4.13 -13.52 -21.51
N HIS A 69 3.07 -14.32 -21.31
CA HIS A 69 2.16 -14.71 -22.38
C HIS A 69 1.38 -13.52 -22.94
N LEU A 70 0.85 -12.64 -22.07
CA LEU A 70 0.17 -11.42 -22.51
C LEU A 70 1.10 -10.50 -23.32
N LEU A 71 2.34 -10.32 -22.85
CA LEU A 71 3.34 -9.49 -23.54
C LEU A 71 3.78 -10.09 -24.87
N LEU A 72 3.88 -11.42 -24.96
CA LEU A 72 4.16 -12.14 -26.21
C LEU A 72 3.08 -11.89 -27.25
N ILE A 73 1.81 -12.00 -26.86
CA ILE A 73 0.66 -11.75 -27.75
C ILE A 73 0.66 -10.29 -28.23
N ARG A 74 0.97 -9.36 -27.33
CA ARG A 74 0.91 -7.93 -27.62
C ARG A 74 2.02 -7.49 -28.56
N ASN A 75 3.28 -7.62 -28.12
CA ASN A 75 4.45 -7.25 -28.92
C ASN A 75 5.73 -7.82 -28.28
N PRO A 76 6.34 -8.87 -28.87
CA PRO A 76 7.55 -9.50 -28.34
C PRO A 76 8.80 -8.61 -28.42
N GLU A 77 8.78 -7.53 -29.20
CA GLU A 77 9.93 -6.63 -29.29
C GLU A 77 10.02 -5.63 -28.13
N LEU A 78 8.95 -5.50 -27.33
CA LEU A 78 8.94 -4.61 -26.18
C LEU A 78 10.02 -5.00 -25.16
N PRO A 79 10.78 -4.04 -24.62
CA PRO A 79 11.73 -4.30 -23.53
C PRO A 79 11.08 -5.03 -22.34
N MET A 80 9.81 -4.69 -22.03
CA MET A 80 9.05 -5.33 -20.96
C MET A 80 8.88 -6.85 -21.19
N PHE A 81 8.65 -7.31 -22.42
CA PHE A 81 8.59 -8.74 -22.74
C PHE A 81 9.92 -9.45 -22.48
N LYS A 82 11.04 -8.83 -22.92
CA LYS A 82 12.39 -9.38 -22.72
C LYS A 82 12.73 -9.48 -21.24
N MET A 83 12.32 -8.51 -20.43
CA MET A 83 12.47 -8.53 -18.98
C MET A 83 11.58 -9.59 -18.33
N ALA A 84 10.28 -9.62 -18.62
CA ALA A 84 9.33 -10.61 -18.08
C ALA A 84 9.79 -12.05 -18.38
N SER A 85 10.17 -12.31 -19.64
CA SER A 85 10.69 -13.61 -20.08
C SER A 85 11.98 -14.01 -19.35
N SER A 86 12.83 -13.05 -19.02
CA SER A 86 14.08 -13.32 -18.30
C SER A 86 13.81 -13.58 -16.82
N MET A 87 12.91 -12.82 -16.19
CA MET A 87 12.45 -13.08 -14.82
C MET A 87 11.76 -14.45 -14.70
N LEU A 88 10.90 -14.82 -15.65
CA LEU A 88 10.27 -16.13 -15.69
C LEU A 88 11.33 -17.25 -15.77
N ARG A 89 12.27 -17.15 -16.72
CA ARG A 89 13.36 -18.13 -16.86
C ARG A 89 14.23 -18.23 -15.62
N LEU A 90 14.53 -17.11 -14.96
CA LEU A 90 15.24 -17.10 -13.69
C LEU A 90 14.42 -17.77 -12.59
N SER A 91 13.11 -17.49 -12.50
CA SER A 91 12.24 -18.11 -11.50
C SER A 91 12.14 -19.64 -11.68
N GLU A 92 12.08 -20.12 -12.92
CA GLU A 92 11.93 -21.55 -13.19
C GLU A 92 13.24 -22.33 -13.01
N ARG A 93 14.38 -21.73 -13.37
CA ARG A 93 15.68 -22.42 -13.38
C ARG A 93 16.49 -22.19 -12.11
N PHE A 94 16.34 -21.02 -11.49
CA PHE A 94 17.14 -20.56 -10.36
C PHE A 94 16.25 -19.84 -9.35
N PRO A 95 15.33 -20.54 -8.67
CA PRO A 95 14.35 -19.92 -7.78
C PRO A 95 15.02 -19.05 -6.70
N ASN A 96 16.18 -19.49 -6.20
CA ASN A 96 16.94 -18.77 -5.18
C ASN A 96 17.66 -17.51 -5.70
N GLN A 97 17.71 -17.26 -7.01
CA GLN A 97 18.43 -16.12 -7.62
C GLN A 97 17.50 -14.98 -8.05
N LEU A 98 16.19 -15.20 -8.14
CA LEU A 98 15.26 -14.17 -8.60
C LEU A 98 15.22 -12.97 -7.64
N PHE A 99 15.03 -13.20 -6.34
CA PHE A 99 15.00 -12.11 -5.36
C PHE A 99 16.33 -11.36 -5.24
N PRO A 100 17.50 -12.02 -5.21
CA PRO A 100 18.78 -11.34 -5.35
C PRO A 100 18.89 -10.46 -6.61
N ALA A 101 18.42 -10.94 -7.76
CA ALA A 101 18.44 -10.16 -9.00
C ALA A 101 17.51 -8.95 -8.92
N ILE A 102 16.29 -9.11 -8.39
CA ILE A 102 15.35 -8.00 -8.16
C ILE A 102 16.00 -6.98 -7.20
N ARG A 103 16.64 -7.43 -6.12
CA ARG A 103 17.38 -6.57 -5.17
C ARG A 103 18.47 -5.75 -5.86
N GLN A 104 19.24 -6.38 -6.73
CA GLN A 104 20.31 -5.69 -7.46
C GLN A 104 19.73 -4.61 -8.38
N ILE A 105 18.64 -4.92 -9.09
CA ILE A 105 17.96 -3.95 -9.97
C ILE A 105 17.40 -2.77 -9.17
N THR A 106 16.77 -3.01 -8.01
CA THR A 106 16.24 -1.92 -7.18
C THR A 106 17.34 -1.04 -6.60
N ASN A 107 18.49 -1.61 -6.22
CA ASN A 107 19.66 -0.83 -5.80
C ASN A 107 20.22 0.02 -6.95
N ILE A 108 20.41 -0.56 -8.15
CA ILE A 108 20.87 0.19 -9.33
C ILE A 108 19.91 1.35 -9.64
N LYS A 109 18.60 1.11 -9.57
CA LYS A 109 17.58 2.14 -9.77
C LYS A 109 17.72 3.28 -8.75
N ALA A 110 17.91 2.95 -7.48
CA ALA A 110 18.09 3.94 -6.42
C ALA A 110 19.36 4.78 -6.62
N ASP A 111 20.46 4.15 -7.02
CA ASP A 111 21.72 4.84 -7.35
C ASP A 111 21.55 5.75 -8.57
N LEU A 112 20.90 5.27 -9.64
CA LEU A 112 20.63 6.08 -10.83
C LEU A 112 19.77 7.31 -10.53
N TYR A 113 18.71 7.16 -9.72
CA TYR A 113 17.89 8.32 -9.34
C TYR A 113 18.68 9.31 -8.48
N ARG A 114 19.51 8.83 -7.54
CA ARG A 114 20.40 9.70 -6.77
C ARG A 114 21.33 10.48 -7.70
N ASP A 115 21.94 9.82 -8.67
CA ASP A 115 22.94 10.45 -9.55
C ASP A 115 22.29 11.47 -10.52
N ILE A 116 21.05 11.22 -10.97
CA ILE A 116 20.34 12.09 -11.94
C ILE A 116 19.57 13.22 -11.25
N ARG A 117 18.88 12.92 -10.14
CA ARG A 117 17.94 13.83 -9.47
C ARG A 117 18.48 14.42 -8.17
N GLY A 118 19.57 13.87 -7.65
CA GLY A 118 20.15 14.25 -6.36
C GLY A 118 19.55 13.47 -5.19
N GLU A 119 20.14 13.68 -4.01
CA GLU A 119 19.80 12.96 -2.76
C GLU A 119 18.48 13.43 -2.11
N ASN A 120 18.10 14.69 -2.32
CA ASN A 120 16.93 15.33 -1.70
C ASN A 120 15.78 15.46 -2.71
N ASP A 121 15.32 14.33 -3.24
CA ASP A 121 14.20 14.23 -4.18
C ASP A 121 13.28 13.07 -3.78
N LEU A 122 11.96 13.26 -3.89
CA LEU A 122 10.97 12.25 -3.46
C LEU A 122 11.13 10.93 -4.20
N ILE A 123 11.45 10.95 -5.49
CA ILE A 123 11.60 9.74 -6.32
C ILE A 123 12.88 9.02 -5.90
N THR A 124 13.97 9.75 -5.67
CA THR A 124 15.22 9.17 -5.13
C THR A 124 14.98 8.51 -3.77
N LEU A 125 14.30 9.19 -2.84
CA LEU A 125 14.05 8.67 -1.50
C LEU A 125 13.12 7.45 -1.51
N ALA A 126 12.07 7.48 -2.33
CA ALA A 126 11.17 6.34 -2.53
C ALA A 126 11.91 5.12 -3.10
N ALA A 127 12.75 5.31 -4.13
CA ALA A 127 13.53 4.23 -4.72
C ALA A 127 14.55 3.63 -3.73
N ARG A 128 15.15 4.46 -2.87
CA ARG A 128 16.03 4.00 -1.79
C ARG A 128 15.25 3.18 -0.76
N LEU A 129 14.06 3.61 -0.32
CA LEU A 129 13.23 2.79 0.59
C LEU A 129 12.86 1.44 -0.03
N GLU A 130 12.43 1.43 -1.29
CA GLU A 130 12.07 0.20 -2.00
C GLU A 130 13.25 -0.78 -2.07
N SER A 131 14.47 -0.30 -2.29
CA SER A 131 15.65 -1.16 -2.33
C SER A 131 15.95 -1.82 -0.98
N LEU A 132 15.63 -1.15 0.14
CA LEU A 132 15.76 -1.68 1.50
C LEU A 132 14.68 -2.69 1.88
N GLY A 133 13.51 -2.65 1.22
CA GLY A 133 12.44 -3.64 1.41
C GLY A 133 12.86 -5.06 1.01
N ILE A 134 13.92 -5.17 0.22
CA ILE A 134 14.42 -6.42 -0.36
C ILE A 134 15.76 -6.85 0.27
N ASP A 135 16.55 -5.91 0.81
CA ASP A 135 17.85 -6.19 1.44
C ASP A 135 17.73 -6.44 2.94
N GLU A 136 18.20 -7.58 3.44
CA GLU A 136 18.12 -7.93 4.88
C GLU A 136 19.34 -7.45 5.67
N GLU A 137 20.50 -7.32 5.03
CA GLU A 137 21.73 -6.92 5.69
C GLU A 137 21.76 -5.42 5.94
N ASN A 138 22.04 -5.01 7.19
CA ASN A 138 22.09 -3.61 7.62
C ASN A 138 20.81 -2.79 7.33
N ARG A 139 19.69 -3.48 7.07
CA ARG A 139 18.38 -2.92 6.72
C ARG A 139 18.00 -1.76 7.64
N LEU A 140 18.16 -1.96 8.95
CA LEU A 140 17.79 -0.95 9.95
C LEU A 140 18.60 0.34 9.85
N GLN A 141 19.94 0.23 9.75
CA GLN A 141 20.80 1.41 9.66
C GLN A 141 20.47 2.21 8.40
N ARG A 142 20.33 1.52 7.27
CA ARG A 142 20.00 2.16 6.01
C ARG A 142 18.60 2.79 6.01
N TYR A 143 17.62 2.20 6.68
CA TYR A 143 16.31 2.83 6.86
C TYR A 143 16.41 4.13 7.65
N ASN A 144 17.20 4.13 8.73
CA ASN A 144 17.44 5.35 9.51
C ASN A 144 18.12 6.44 8.68
N ASP A 145 19.06 6.07 7.79
CA ASP A 145 19.73 7.02 6.89
C ASP A 145 18.76 7.63 5.86
N VAL A 146 17.87 6.81 5.30
CA VAL A 146 16.83 7.29 4.38
C VAL A 146 15.81 8.16 5.13
N PHE A 147 15.39 7.76 6.33
CA PHE A 147 14.50 8.55 7.19
C PHE A 147 15.11 9.91 7.58
N ALA A 148 16.42 9.94 7.87
CA ALA A 148 17.15 11.19 8.10
C ALA A 148 17.19 12.07 6.84
N SER A 149 17.26 11.47 5.65
CA SER A 149 17.19 12.19 4.38
C SER A 149 15.80 12.81 4.17
N TYR A 150 14.71 12.12 4.56
CA TYR A 150 13.37 12.71 4.60
C TYR A 150 13.29 13.90 5.55
N ASN A 151 13.86 13.83 6.74
CA ASN A 151 13.88 14.98 7.67
C ASN A 151 14.56 16.20 7.03
N LYS A 152 15.74 16.01 6.45
CA LYS A 152 16.47 17.10 5.76
C LYS A 152 15.65 17.69 4.62
N PHE A 153 14.97 16.83 3.85
CA PHE A 153 14.16 17.31 2.73
C PHE A 153 12.89 18.01 3.21
N LEU A 154 12.29 17.57 4.32
CA LEU A 154 11.16 18.25 4.95
C LEU A 154 11.58 19.63 5.48
N ASP A 155 12.72 19.73 6.17
CA ASP A 155 13.25 21.01 6.65
C ASP A 155 13.52 21.98 5.47
N PHE A 156 14.05 21.47 4.37
CA PHE A 156 14.20 22.22 3.13
C PHE A 156 12.84 22.68 2.57
N ALA A 157 11.86 21.78 2.46
CA ALA A 157 10.53 22.12 1.93
C ALA A 157 9.82 23.16 2.80
N VAL A 158 9.85 22.99 4.12
CA VAL A 158 9.27 23.93 5.09
C VAL A 158 9.95 25.30 5.01
N SER A 159 11.29 25.34 4.96
CA SER A 159 12.01 26.62 4.88
C SER A 159 11.81 27.34 3.54
N ARG A 160 11.61 26.60 2.44
CA ARG A 160 11.49 27.16 1.09
C ARG A 160 10.06 27.55 0.74
N PHE A 161 9.07 26.74 1.09
CA PHE A 161 7.68 26.86 0.65
C PHE A 161 6.71 27.17 1.80
N GLY A 162 7.14 27.01 3.05
CA GLY A 162 6.33 27.22 4.24
C GLY A 162 5.78 25.91 4.80
N GLU A 163 5.44 25.93 6.09
CA GLU A 163 5.03 24.72 6.83
C GLU A 163 3.73 24.08 6.33
N SER A 164 2.81 24.91 5.82
CA SER A 164 1.51 24.46 5.30
C SER A 164 1.45 24.33 3.78
N SER A 165 2.61 24.35 3.10
CA SER A 165 2.69 24.17 1.66
C SER A 165 2.39 22.72 1.25
N ASP A 166 1.87 22.53 0.05
CA ASP A 166 1.64 21.20 -0.51
C ASP A 166 2.94 20.41 -0.63
N GLU A 167 4.06 21.06 -0.94
CA GLU A 167 5.38 20.43 -0.99
C GLU A 167 5.80 19.87 0.38
N ALA A 168 5.66 20.66 1.45
CA ALA A 168 5.98 20.18 2.81
C ALA A 168 5.05 19.03 3.25
N ILE A 169 3.77 19.10 2.89
CA ILE A 169 2.79 18.05 3.18
C ILE A 169 3.12 16.77 2.41
N GLN A 170 3.50 16.86 1.13
CA GLN A 170 3.87 15.69 0.32
C GLN A 170 5.13 15.00 0.85
N VAL A 171 6.16 15.77 1.24
CA VAL A 171 7.38 15.21 1.84
C VAL A 171 7.09 14.54 3.17
N GLU A 172 6.27 15.17 4.02
CA GLU A 172 5.86 14.60 5.31
C GLU A 172 5.03 13.31 5.12
N ASN A 173 4.10 13.29 4.14
CA ASN A 173 3.33 12.08 3.83
C ASN A 173 4.24 10.94 3.36
N ALA A 174 5.18 11.23 2.46
CA ALA A 174 6.15 10.22 2.00
C ALA A 174 7.03 9.69 3.16
N GLN A 175 7.44 10.58 4.08
CA GLN A 175 8.14 10.19 5.29
C GLN A 175 7.26 9.32 6.21
N LEU A 176 5.99 9.65 6.36
CA LEU A 176 5.04 8.90 7.17
C LEU A 176 4.80 7.49 6.61
N LEU A 177 4.62 7.36 5.29
CA LEU A 177 4.53 6.06 4.61
C LEU A 177 5.79 5.21 4.78
N SER A 178 6.96 5.85 4.95
CA SER A 178 8.22 5.14 5.22
C SER A 178 8.28 4.51 6.62
N LEU A 179 7.47 4.98 7.57
CA LEU A 179 7.45 4.46 8.94
C LEU A 179 7.04 3.00 9.01
N GLU A 180 6.25 2.49 8.05
CA GLU A 180 5.89 1.08 7.99
C GLU A 180 7.12 0.15 7.89
N TRP A 181 8.23 0.70 7.39
CA TRP A 181 9.47 -0.01 7.09
C TRP A 181 10.62 0.31 8.07
N SER A 182 10.48 1.40 8.83
CA SER A 182 11.46 1.84 9.81
C SER A 182 11.23 1.22 11.19
N LYS A 183 12.30 1.05 12.00
CA LYS A 183 12.17 0.86 13.45
C LYS A 183 12.38 2.19 14.19
N THR A 184 11.87 3.29 13.64
CA THR A 184 11.85 4.57 14.35
C THR A 184 11.12 4.36 15.69
N GLY A 185 11.65 4.93 16.77
CA GLY A 185 10.99 4.82 18.08
C GLY A 185 9.55 5.34 18.01
N LEU A 186 8.62 4.64 18.68
CA LEU A 186 7.19 4.94 18.70
C LEU A 186 6.89 6.42 18.99
N LYS A 187 7.67 7.04 19.88
CA LYS A 187 7.54 8.47 20.21
C LYS A 187 7.75 9.38 19.00
N THR A 188 8.79 9.13 18.21
CA THR A 188 9.08 9.91 17.00
C THR A 188 8.01 9.69 15.93
N ALA A 189 7.55 8.45 15.78
CA ALA A 189 6.47 8.12 14.86
C ALA A 189 5.14 8.78 15.27
N SER A 190 4.77 8.74 16.55
CA SER A 190 3.57 9.40 17.09
C SER A 190 3.61 10.90 16.85
N GLY A 191 4.73 11.55 17.17
CA GLY A 191 4.90 12.98 16.92
C GLY A 191 4.82 13.34 15.44
N LEU A 192 5.31 12.49 14.53
CA LEU A 192 5.14 12.70 13.09
C LEU A 192 3.68 12.54 12.67
N CYS A 193 3.01 11.46 13.08
CA CYS A 193 1.61 11.22 12.75
C CYS A 193 0.67 12.31 13.30
N GLU A 194 0.92 12.79 14.52
CA GLU A 194 0.16 13.89 15.13
C GLU A 194 0.36 15.20 14.36
N ARG A 195 1.59 15.56 14.02
CA ARG A 195 1.86 16.74 13.19
C ARG A 195 1.17 16.64 11.84
N HIS A 196 1.29 15.49 11.18
CA HIS A 196 0.67 15.24 9.88
C HIS A 196 -0.86 15.30 9.94
N ALA A 197 -1.48 14.75 10.99
CA ALA A 197 -2.93 14.80 11.19
C ALA A 197 -3.44 16.20 11.58
N ASN A 198 -2.64 16.98 12.30
CA ASN A 198 -3.03 18.32 12.77
C ASN A 198 -2.82 19.41 11.71
N ARG A 199 -1.89 19.24 10.76
CA ARG A 199 -1.65 20.22 9.70
C ARG A 199 -2.91 20.51 8.84
N PRO A 200 -3.65 19.51 8.37
CA PRO A 200 -4.94 19.73 7.69
C PRO A 200 -5.97 20.47 8.54
N ARG A 201 -6.02 20.17 9.85
CA ARG A 201 -6.92 20.83 10.82
C ARG A 201 -6.60 22.31 11.00
N LEU A 202 -5.31 22.65 11.03
CA LEU A 202 -4.86 24.04 11.19
C LEU A 202 -5.02 24.84 9.89
N ALA A 203 -4.82 24.20 8.73
CA ALA A 203 -4.95 24.82 7.42
C ALA A 203 -6.41 25.01 6.95
N SER A 204 -7.38 24.29 7.52
CA SER A 204 -8.78 24.39 7.09
C SER A 204 -9.49 25.62 7.65
N GLY A 205 -9.14 26.06 8.87
CA GLY A 205 -9.95 27.03 9.61
C GLY A 205 -11.35 26.52 9.98
N THR A 206 -11.74 25.31 9.56
CA THR A 206 -13.04 24.67 9.79
C THR A 206 -12.91 23.57 10.85
N PRO A 207 -13.64 23.66 11.97
CA PRO A 207 -13.52 22.69 13.06
C PRO A 207 -14.18 21.33 12.78
N SER A 208 -15.12 21.27 11.83
CA SER A 208 -15.85 20.04 11.49
C SER A 208 -15.13 19.25 10.40
N ILE A 209 -14.90 17.96 10.67
CA ILE A 209 -14.29 17.01 9.73
C ILE A 209 -15.11 16.80 8.45
N ILE A 210 -16.44 16.97 8.52
CA ILE A 210 -17.36 16.75 7.39
C ILE A 210 -17.14 17.80 6.29
N ASP A 211 -16.59 18.97 6.65
CA ASP A 211 -16.33 20.08 5.73
C ASP A 211 -14.91 20.06 5.16
N TRP A 212 -14.12 19.03 5.48
CA TRP A 212 -12.74 18.90 4.97
C TRP A 212 -12.76 18.36 3.54
N SER A 213 -11.76 18.77 2.74
CA SER A 213 -11.58 18.24 1.38
C SER A 213 -11.18 16.78 1.39
N ILE A 214 -11.42 16.10 0.26
CA ILE A 214 -11.08 14.69 0.05
C ILE A 214 -9.59 14.43 0.33
N GLU A 215 -8.70 15.28 -0.18
CA GLU A 215 -7.25 15.11 0.01
C GLU A 215 -6.87 15.17 1.50
N ARG A 216 -7.51 16.06 2.26
CA ARG A 216 -7.23 16.24 3.69
C ARG A 216 -7.72 15.06 4.52
N LEU A 217 -8.90 14.55 4.19
CA LEU A 217 -9.43 13.37 4.84
C LEU A 217 -8.58 12.13 4.52
N ASP A 218 -8.04 12.01 3.31
CA ASP A 218 -7.11 10.93 2.92
C ASP A 218 -5.80 11.00 3.72
N LEU A 219 -5.23 12.20 3.89
CA LEU A 219 -4.04 12.39 4.74
C LEU A 219 -4.31 12.04 6.21
N LEU A 220 -5.45 12.47 6.76
CA LEU A 220 -5.85 12.14 8.12
C LEU A 220 -6.01 10.61 8.28
N GLN A 221 -6.75 9.97 7.37
CA GLN A 221 -6.96 8.53 7.34
C GLN A 221 -5.63 7.78 7.34
N GLN A 222 -4.70 8.14 6.45
CA GLN A 222 -3.40 7.50 6.33
C GLN A 222 -2.56 7.65 7.61
N ALA A 223 -2.49 8.87 8.16
CA ALA A 223 -1.74 9.14 9.41
C ALA A 223 -2.25 8.28 10.57
N LYS A 224 -3.57 8.22 10.73
CA LYS A 224 -4.24 7.50 11.82
C LYS A 224 -4.10 6.00 11.66
N SER A 225 -4.26 5.48 10.44
CA SER A 225 -4.06 4.06 10.12
C SER A 225 -2.62 3.61 10.40
N ILE A 226 -1.62 4.41 10.05
CA ILE A 226 -0.20 4.09 10.32
C ILE A 226 0.08 4.13 11.82
N LEU A 227 -0.39 5.15 12.53
CA LEU A 227 -0.19 5.24 13.98
C LEU A 227 -0.84 4.08 14.74
N TYR A 228 -2.07 3.71 14.36
CA TYR A 228 -2.74 2.51 14.85
C TYR A 228 -1.84 1.28 14.71
N ARG A 229 -1.34 0.98 13.49
CA ARG A 229 -0.50 -0.21 13.25
C ARG A 229 0.77 -0.21 14.09
N LEU A 230 1.40 0.95 14.29
CA LEU A 230 2.60 1.08 15.10
C LEU A 230 2.33 0.85 16.59
N LEU A 231 1.20 1.33 17.11
CA LEU A 231 0.78 1.13 18.48
C LEU A 231 0.45 -0.35 18.76
N ILE A 232 -0.30 -1.01 17.87
CA ILE A 232 -0.57 -2.45 17.99
C ILE A 232 0.73 -3.25 18.02
N LYS A 233 1.68 -2.96 17.09
CA LYS A 233 3.00 -3.62 17.07
C LYS A 233 3.80 -3.39 18.36
N SER A 234 3.56 -2.29 19.06
CA SER A 234 4.24 -1.94 20.31
C SER A 234 3.53 -2.48 21.55
N GLY A 235 2.38 -3.16 21.40
CA GLY A 235 1.58 -3.69 22.51
C GLY A 235 0.55 -2.71 23.08
N GLU A 236 0.45 -1.50 22.54
CA GLU A 236 -0.46 -0.43 23.00
C GLU A 236 -1.84 -0.57 22.33
N LEU A 237 -2.53 -1.69 22.61
CA LEU A 237 -3.75 -2.09 21.90
C LEU A 237 -4.91 -1.07 22.01
N GLU A 238 -5.22 -0.59 23.22
CA GLU A 238 -6.32 0.36 23.45
C GLU A 238 -6.08 1.71 22.75
N SER A 239 -4.86 2.25 22.85
CA SER A 239 -4.49 3.47 22.11
C SER A 239 -4.57 3.25 20.61
N GLY A 240 -4.10 2.09 20.12
CA GLY A 240 -4.24 1.71 18.72
C GLY A 240 -5.69 1.69 18.24
N ILE A 241 -6.60 1.12 19.03
CA ILE A 241 -8.04 1.08 18.72
C ILE A 241 -8.63 2.49 18.60
N SER A 242 -8.23 3.44 19.46
CA SER A 242 -8.69 4.83 19.34
C SER A 242 -8.31 5.43 17.98
N TYR A 243 -7.07 5.27 17.54
CA TYR A 243 -6.63 5.78 16.24
C TYR A 243 -7.25 5.02 15.06
N LEU A 244 -7.53 3.72 15.21
CA LEU A 244 -8.26 2.96 14.19
C LEU A 244 -9.68 3.51 14.00
N ARG A 245 -10.37 3.88 15.09
CA ARG A 245 -11.69 4.53 15.02
C ARG A 245 -11.64 5.87 14.30
N GLU A 246 -10.62 6.68 14.57
CA GLU A 246 -10.42 7.95 13.87
C GLU A 246 -10.13 7.73 12.37
N SER A 247 -9.36 6.70 12.00
CA SER A 247 -9.13 6.29 10.59
C SER A 247 -10.45 5.89 9.89
N ILE A 248 -11.28 5.11 10.58
CA ILE A 248 -12.59 4.69 10.10
C ILE A 248 -13.51 5.90 9.89
N GLN A 249 -13.57 6.82 10.85
CA GLN A 249 -14.38 8.04 10.75
C GLN A 249 -13.95 8.90 9.54
N ALA A 250 -12.65 9.09 9.34
CA ALA A 250 -12.13 9.82 8.19
C ALA A 250 -12.50 9.12 6.86
N SER A 251 -12.43 7.78 6.84
CA SER A 251 -12.81 6.96 5.68
C SER A 251 -14.31 7.01 5.36
N GLU A 252 -15.17 7.07 6.38
CA GLU A 252 -16.62 7.24 6.23
C GLU A 252 -16.94 8.61 5.64
N CYS A 253 -16.30 9.68 6.13
CA CYS A 253 -16.43 11.02 5.56
C CYS A 253 -15.96 11.03 4.10
N LEU A 254 -14.79 10.44 3.79
CA LEU A 254 -14.29 10.32 2.41
C LEU A 254 -15.30 9.62 1.50
N GLN A 255 -15.82 8.48 1.94
CA GLN A 255 -16.77 7.70 1.16
C GLN A 255 -18.06 8.49 0.89
N SER A 256 -18.55 9.25 1.89
CA SER A 256 -19.75 10.08 1.73
C SER A 256 -19.57 11.26 0.76
N GLN A 257 -18.33 11.74 0.58
CA GLN A 257 -18.01 12.86 -0.32
C GLN A 257 -17.60 12.40 -1.74
N CYS A 258 -17.23 11.13 -1.93
CA CYS A 258 -16.84 10.60 -3.23
C CYS A 258 -18.08 10.30 -4.09
N VAL A 259 -18.42 11.22 -5.01
CA VAL A 259 -19.48 11.03 -6.01
C VAL A 259 -18.97 10.27 -7.25
N ASP A 260 -17.64 10.20 -7.46
CA ASP A 260 -16.99 9.56 -8.62
C ASP A 260 -16.34 8.19 -8.31
N ASP A 261 -16.39 7.28 -9.30
CA ASP A 261 -16.02 5.86 -9.23
C ASP A 261 -14.53 5.55 -8.97
N SER A 262 -13.61 6.50 -9.13
CA SER A 262 -12.17 6.20 -9.09
C SER A 262 -11.58 6.13 -7.68
N TRP A 263 -12.07 6.98 -6.76
CA TRP A 263 -11.63 7.02 -5.35
C TRP A 263 -12.41 6.04 -4.47
N CYS A 264 -13.66 5.77 -4.83
CA CYS A 264 -14.57 4.92 -4.06
C CYS A 264 -13.98 3.51 -3.77
N PRO A 265 -13.34 2.78 -4.71
CA PRO A 265 -12.92 1.41 -4.45
C PRO A 265 -11.78 1.29 -3.43
N ARG A 266 -10.78 2.18 -3.46
CA ARG A 266 -9.65 2.13 -2.52
C ARG A 266 -10.11 2.44 -1.10
N THR A 267 -10.82 3.55 -0.93
CA THR A 267 -11.35 3.99 0.36
C THR A 267 -12.30 2.96 0.94
N THR A 268 -13.21 2.44 0.11
CA THR A 268 -14.20 1.45 0.54
C THR A 268 -13.55 0.12 0.95
N CYS A 269 -12.50 -0.34 0.24
CA CYS A 269 -11.73 -1.51 0.67
C CYS A 269 -10.96 -1.29 1.98
N ASN A 270 -10.33 -0.11 2.14
CA ASN A 270 -9.63 0.23 3.38
C ASN A 270 -10.61 0.30 4.57
N LEU A 271 -11.76 0.96 4.41
CA LEU A 271 -12.80 1.05 5.43
C LEU A 271 -13.32 -0.32 5.85
N TRP A 272 -13.59 -1.20 4.88
CA TRP A 272 -14.03 -2.57 5.15
C TRP A 272 -12.99 -3.36 5.96
N GLN A 273 -11.71 -3.24 5.59
CA GLN A 273 -10.62 -3.91 6.29
C GLN A 273 -10.40 -3.35 7.70
N ASP A 274 -10.37 -2.02 7.85
CA ASP A 274 -10.21 -1.35 9.13
C ASP A 274 -11.35 -1.73 10.10
N ARG A 275 -12.60 -1.89 9.61
CA ARG A 275 -13.73 -2.38 10.41
C ARG A 275 -13.58 -3.84 10.85
N LYS A 276 -13.07 -4.72 9.96
CA LYS A 276 -12.75 -6.12 10.33
C LYS A 276 -11.72 -6.15 11.45
N GLU A 277 -10.61 -5.44 11.28
CA GLU A 277 -9.54 -5.36 12.29
C GLU A 277 -10.07 -4.79 13.61
N LEU A 278 -10.92 -3.75 13.57
CA LEU A 278 -11.54 -3.21 14.78
C LEU A 278 -12.40 -4.26 15.50
N ALA A 279 -13.23 -5.01 14.78
CA ALA A 279 -14.07 -6.04 15.37
C ALA A 279 -13.24 -7.17 16.01
N ASP A 280 -12.13 -7.55 15.38
CA ASP A 280 -11.22 -8.59 15.89
C ASP A 280 -10.51 -8.12 17.17
N HIS A 281 -9.96 -6.90 17.17
CA HIS A 281 -9.32 -6.31 18.34
C HIS A 281 -10.29 -6.14 19.51
N LEU A 282 -11.51 -5.64 19.27
CA LEU A 282 -12.54 -5.51 20.29
C LEU A 282 -12.95 -6.87 20.87
N SER A 283 -13.03 -7.91 20.03
CA SER A 283 -13.31 -9.27 20.49
C SER A 283 -12.19 -9.82 21.37
N SER A 284 -10.93 -9.58 20.99
CA SER A 284 -9.77 -10.01 21.77
C SER A 284 -9.69 -9.38 23.17
N LEU A 285 -10.26 -8.18 23.33
CA LEU A 285 -10.38 -7.46 24.60
C LEU A 285 -11.64 -7.83 25.41
N GLY A 286 -12.48 -8.74 24.90
CA GLY A 286 -13.75 -9.09 25.55
C GLY A 286 -14.87 -8.05 25.39
N ARG A 287 -14.70 -7.03 24.53
CA ARG A 287 -15.70 -5.99 24.22
C ARG A 287 -16.67 -6.50 23.16
N THR A 288 -17.38 -7.58 23.49
CA THR A 288 -18.18 -8.37 22.56
C THR A 288 -19.35 -7.59 21.93
N GLU A 289 -20.02 -6.73 22.69
CA GLU A 289 -21.12 -5.90 22.17
C GLU A 289 -20.64 -4.89 21.11
N GLU A 290 -19.51 -4.24 21.36
CA GLU A 290 -18.91 -3.28 20.43
C GLU A 290 -18.35 -3.97 19.18
N ALA A 291 -17.74 -5.15 19.37
CA ALA A 291 -17.29 -5.98 18.25
C ALA A 291 -18.47 -6.37 17.35
N GLU A 292 -19.59 -6.78 17.95
CA GLU A 292 -20.79 -7.18 17.21
C GLU A 292 -21.47 -6.00 16.50
N ALA A 293 -21.53 -4.83 17.15
CA ALA A 293 -21.98 -3.60 16.51
C ALA A 293 -21.11 -3.25 15.30
N THR A 294 -19.78 -3.41 15.42
CA THR A 294 -18.83 -3.19 14.32
C THR A 294 -19.06 -4.19 13.19
N ARG A 295 -19.25 -5.49 13.50
CA ARG A 295 -19.52 -6.54 12.50
C ARG A 295 -20.75 -6.27 11.66
N LYS A 296 -21.81 -5.72 12.26
CA LYS A 296 -23.04 -5.33 11.53
C LYS A 296 -22.78 -4.26 10.46
N LEU A 297 -21.74 -3.45 10.64
CA LEU A 297 -21.32 -2.42 9.69
C LEU A 297 -20.35 -2.97 8.62
N ILE A 298 -19.89 -4.21 8.76
CA ILE A 298 -19.06 -4.89 7.76
C ILE A 298 -19.98 -5.41 6.65
N SER A 299 -20.39 -4.50 5.78
CA SER A 299 -20.90 -4.90 4.48
C SER A 299 -19.72 -5.04 3.53
N PRO A 300 -19.51 -6.20 2.89
CA PRO A 300 -18.57 -6.26 1.78
C PRO A 300 -19.01 -5.20 0.75
N PRO A 301 -18.08 -4.37 0.28
CA PRO A 301 -18.34 -3.37 -0.76
C PRO A 301 -19.15 -3.97 -1.92
N GLU A 302 -20.01 -3.22 -2.62
CA GLU A 302 -20.72 -3.75 -3.80
C GLU A 302 -19.78 -4.38 -4.80
N TYR A 303 -18.60 -3.77 -4.98
CA TYR A 303 -17.49 -4.34 -5.74
C TYR A 303 -17.01 -5.71 -5.21
N VAL A 304 -16.91 -5.90 -3.89
CA VAL A 304 -16.55 -7.17 -3.22
C VAL A 304 -17.69 -8.20 -3.27
N ARG A 305 -18.96 -7.77 -3.23
CA ARG A 305 -20.12 -8.65 -3.42
C ARG A 305 -20.22 -9.13 -4.85
N TRP A 306 -20.11 -8.24 -5.82
CA TRP A 306 -20.03 -8.57 -7.24
C TRP A 306 -18.82 -9.47 -7.53
N LEU A 307 -17.67 -9.22 -6.89
CA LEU A 307 -16.47 -10.06 -6.89
C LEU A 307 -16.74 -11.50 -6.44
N LEU A 308 -17.48 -11.69 -5.35
CA LEU A 308 -17.80 -13.01 -4.81
C LEU A 308 -18.85 -13.72 -5.67
N GLN A 309 -19.84 -12.99 -6.18
CA GLN A 309 -20.90 -13.53 -7.03
C GLN A 309 -20.40 -13.91 -8.45
N SER A 310 -19.59 -13.07 -9.08
CA SER A 310 -19.05 -13.37 -10.43
C SER A 310 -18.13 -14.58 -10.42
N ASP A 311 -17.47 -14.86 -9.30
CA ASP A 311 -16.59 -16.00 -9.12
C ASP A 311 -17.36 -17.31 -8.86
N GLU A 312 -18.51 -17.22 -8.18
CA GLU A 312 -19.49 -18.31 -8.06
C GLU A 312 -20.15 -18.63 -9.41
N ASP A 313 -20.44 -17.60 -10.21
CA ASP A 313 -21.04 -17.73 -11.54
C ASP A 313 -20.04 -18.25 -12.62
N GLU A 314 -18.75 -17.94 -12.50
CA GLU A 314 -17.68 -18.40 -13.42
C GLU A 314 -17.07 -19.75 -13.03
N ASN A 315 -17.26 -20.24 -11.80
CA ASN A 315 -16.85 -21.58 -11.34
C ASN A 315 -17.96 -22.28 -10.54
N PRO A 316 -18.99 -22.83 -11.21
CA PRO A 316 -20.15 -23.41 -10.52
C PRO A 316 -19.88 -24.75 -9.78
N ILE A 317 -18.64 -25.24 -9.65
CA ILE A 317 -18.36 -26.53 -9.02
C ILE A 317 -17.02 -26.53 -8.26
N ILE A 318 -17.08 -26.36 -6.94
CA ILE A 318 -16.54 -27.34 -5.96
C ILE A 318 -17.54 -27.42 -4.79
N ALA A 319 -18.75 -27.87 -5.08
CA ALA A 319 -19.64 -28.44 -4.07
C ALA A 319 -19.77 -29.94 -4.40
N GLY A 320 -18.90 -30.72 -3.78
CA GLY A 320 -18.87 -32.17 -3.79
C GLY A 320 -18.18 -32.64 -2.52
#